data_AF-A0A842R622-F1
#
_entry.id   AF-A0A842R622-F1
#
_cell.length_a   1.000
_cell.length_b   1.000
_cell.length_c   1.000
_cell.angle_alpha   90.00
_cell.angle_beta   90.00
_cell.angle_gamma   90.00
#
_symmetry.space_group_name_H-M   'P 1'
#
loop_
_entity.id
_entity.type
_entity.pdbx_description
1 polymer ?
#
loop_
_entity_poly.entity_id
_entity_poly.type
_entity_poly.pdbx_seq_one_letter_code
_entity_poly.pdbx_strand_id
1 'polypeptide(L)'
;MKHLKFNSNDPFKEIRKNPSRINEFYKEIIDFEIELIEENNKKQYLILQQSFEDMTVKYLFISFQQKTLNWEKFDEIITDYTAFVKDKGEYNYRKTKLIIIAKDYSREVLEYINSYNEIYEKRKAIAVFKLDN
;
A
#
# COMPACT_ATOMS: atom_id res chain seq x y z
N MET A 1 5.25 13.22 4.76
CA MET A 1 5.35 11.75 4.86
C MET A 1 5.03 11.34 6.29
N LYS A 2 4.24 10.27 6.50
CA LYS A 2 3.90 9.77 7.84
C LYS A 2 4.93 8.73 8.28
N HIS A 3 5.28 8.72 9.56
CA HIS A 3 6.17 7.74 10.18
C HIS A 3 5.35 6.65 10.86
N LEU A 4 5.74 5.40 10.67
CA LEU A 4 5.09 4.25 11.27
C LEU A 4 6.03 3.56 12.25
N LYS A 5 5.52 3.34 13.46
CA LYS A 5 6.12 2.45 14.44
C LYS A 5 5.39 1.14 14.44
N PHE A 6 6.10 0.09 14.08
CA PHE A 6 5.63 -1.28 14.21
C PHE A 6 6.14 -1.87 15.52
N ASN A 7 5.45 -2.86 16.08
CA ASN A 7 5.91 -3.53 17.31
C ASN A 7 7.07 -4.49 17.02
N SER A 8 7.31 -4.82 15.76
CA SER A 8 8.40 -5.66 15.29
C SER A 8 9.20 -4.99 14.18
N ASN A 9 10.44 -5.44 14.02
CA ASN A 9 11.31 -5.05 12.92
C ASN A 9 10.85 -5.62 11.55
N ASP A 10 9.74 -6.36 11.52
CA ASP A 10 9.21 -7.02 10.33
C ASP A 10 7.73 -6.62 10.12
N PRO A 11 7.50 -5.40 9.59
CA PRO A 11 6.15 -4.88 9.35
C PRO A 11 5.34 -5.76 8.40
N PHE A 12 5.99 -6.46 7.47
CA PHE A 12 5.35 -7.41 6.57
C PHE A 12 4.72 -8.56 7.36
N LYS A 13 5.50 -9.24 8.21
CA LYS A 13 4.96 -10.34 9.04
C LYS A 13 3.89 -9.87 10.01
N GLU A 14 4.00 -8.65 10.51
CA GLU A 14 3.07 -8.07 11.46
C GLU A 14 1.68 -7.85 10.85
N ILE A 15 1.61 -7.17 9.70
CA ILE A 15 0.35 -6.96 8.97
C ILE A 15 -0.20 -8.28 8.43
N ARG A 16 0.66 -9.19 7.98
CA ARG A 16 0.24 -10.52 7.51
C ARG A 16 -0.47 -11.33 8.59
N LYS A 17 0.01 -11.26 9.84
CA LYS A 17 -0.61 -11.95 10.99
C LYS A 17 -1.87 -11.27 11.50
N ASN A 18 -1.95 -9.94 11.36
CA ASN A 18 -3.10 -9.15 11.79
C ASN A 18 -3.39 -8.05 10.76
N PRO A 19 -4.13 -8.35 9.67
CA PRO A 19 -4.42 -7.39 8.61
C PRO A 19 -5.11 -6.12 9.11
N SER A 20 -6.00 -6.26 10.10
CA SER A 20 -6.72 -5.15 10.74
C SER A 20 -5.80 -4.10 11.34
N ARG A 21 -4.54 -4.46 11.64
CA ARG A 21 -3.55 -3.52 12.17
C ARG A 21 -3.22 -2.37 11.23
N ILE A 22 -3.46 -2.52 9.93
CA ILE A 22 -3.28 -1.42 8.98
C ILE A 22 -4.12 -0.19 9.36
N ASN A 23 -5.23 -0.37 10.10
CA ASN A 23 -6.12 0.69 10.59
C ASN A 23 -5.46 1.62 11.61
N GLU A 24 -4.47 1.14 12.37
CA GLU A 24 -3.73 1.97 13.33
C GLU A 24 -3.03 3.15 12.64
N PHE A 25 -2.60 2.92 11.39
CA PHE A 25 -1.82 3.84 10.56
C PHE A 25 -2.67 4.54 9.50
N TYR A 26 -3.73 3.84 9.09
CA TYR A 26 -4.65 4.24 8.05
C TYR A 26 -6.01 4.60 8.65
N LYS A 27 -6.02 5.61 9.53
CA LYS A 27 -7.19 6.14 10.26
C LYS A 27 -8.24 6.83 9.38
N GLU A 28 -8.29 6.54 8.08
CA GLU A 28 -9.23 7.22 7.17
C GLU A 28 -10.65 6.66 7.25
N ILE A 29 -10.88 5.51 7.90
CA ILE A 29 -12.16 4.79 7.76
C ILE A 29 -12.51 4.06 9.05
N ILE A 30 -13.76 4.23 9.49
CA ILE A 30 -14.41 3.54 10.60
C ILE A 30 -15.42 2.56 9.95
N ASP A 31 -15.58 1.36 10.51
CA ASP A 31 -16.56 0.31 10.12
C ASP A 31 -16.33 -0.42 8.77
N PHE A 32 -15.34 -1.31 8.72
CA PHE A 32 -15.15 -2.28 7.63
C PHE A 32 -14.39 -3.52 8.10
N GLU A 33 -14.60 -4.65 7.41
CA GLU A 33 -13.82 -5.87 7.63
C GLU A 33 -12.59 -5.88 6.73
N ILE A 34 -11.46 -6.35 7.26
CA ILE A 34 -10.20 -6.51 6.51
C ILE A 34 -9.83 -7.97 6.44
N GLU A 35 -9.62 -8.44 5.22
CA GLU A 35 -9.12 -9.78 4.94
C GLU A 35 -7.84 -9.73 4.10
N LEU A 36 -6.89 -10.62 4.39
CA LEU A 36 -5.75 -10.86 3.53
C LEU A 36 -6.16 -11.80 2.39
N ILE A 37 -6.08 -11.33 1.15
CA ILE A 37 -6.49 -12.11 -0.02
C ILE A 37 -5.30 -12.59 -0.86
N GLU A 38 -4.14 -11.93 -0.78
CA GLU A 38 -2.92 -12.36 -1.46
C GLU A 38 -1.67 -11.93 -0.67
N GLU A 39 -0.64 -12.78 -0.66
CA GLU A 39 0.69 -12.43 -0.17
C GLU A 39 1.78 -12.85 -1.16
N ASN A 40 2.86 -12.07 -1.23
CA ASN A 40 4.05 -12.44 -1.98
C ASN A 40 5.30 -12.22 -1.14
N ASN A 41 5.81 -13.31 -0.57
CA ASN A 41 6.99 -13.29 0.28
C ASN A 41 8.26 -12.87 -0.47
N LYS A 42 8.40 -13.14 -1.77
CA LYS A 42 9.59 -12.78 -2.53
C LYS A 42 9.64 -11.28 -2.83
N LYS A 43 8.51 -10.72 -3.24
CA LYS A 43 8.37 -9.30 -3.58
C LYS A 43 7.99 -8.42 -2.39
N GLN A 44 7.70 -9.04 -1.25
CA GLN A 44 7.35 -8.37 0.01
C GLN A 44 6.13 -7.46 -0.16
N TYR A 45 5.03 -7.99 -0.70
CA TYR A 45 3.74 -7.28 -0.75
C TYR A 45 2.59 -8.13 -0.19
N LEU A 46 1.56 -7.43 0.28
CA LEU A 46 0.28 -7.99 0.71
C LEU A 46 -0.84 -7.29 -0.06
N ILE A 47 -1.91 -8.04 -0.33
CA ILE A 47 -3.15 -7.49 -0.86
C ILE A 47 -4.24 -7.76 0.14
N LEU A 48 -4.85 -6.69 0.63
CA LEU A 48 -5.96 -6.76 1.57
C LEU A 48 -7.25 -6.36 0.88
N GLN A 49 -8.33 -7.05 1.20
CA GLN A 49 -9.69 -6.67 0.83
C GLN A 49 -10.33 -5.92 2.00
N GLN A 50 -10.99 -4.81 1.69
CA GLN A 50 -11.83 -4.04 2.60
C GLN A 50 -13.29 -4.24 2.18
N SER A 51 -14.08 -4.84 3.05
CA SER A 51 -15.52 -5.06 2.85
C SER A 51 -16.31 -4.09 3.73
N PHE A 52 -17.20 -3.31 3.13
CA PHE A 52 -18.05 -2.34 3.80
C PHE A 52 -19.47 -2.89 3.97
N GLU A 53 -20.23 -2.36 4.94
CA GLU A 53 -21.62 -2.80 5.20
C GLU A 53 -22.54 -2.65 3.98
N ASP A 54 -22.29 -1.67 3.11
CA ASP A 54 -23.01 -1.43 1.87
C ASP A 54 -22.61 -2.38 0.72
N MET A 55 -21.88 -3.45 1.03
CA MET A 55 -21.30 -4.42 0.09
C MET A 55 -20.27 -3.84 -0.88
N THR A 56 -19.82 -2.60 -0.68
CA THR A 56 -18.69 -2.06 -1.43
C THR A 56 -17.43 -2.84 -1.07
N VAL A 57 -16.62 -3.16 -2.08
CA VAL A 57 -15.29 -3.77 -1.90
C VAL A 57 -14.21 -2.81 -2.40
N LYS A 58 -13.18 -2.62 -1.57
CA LYS A 58 -11.95 -1.91 -1.93
C LYS A 58 -10.74 -2.78 -1.63
N TYR A 59 -9.61 -2.46 -2.25
CA TYR A 59 -8.38 -3.21 -2.09
C TYR A 59 -7.25 -2.30 -1.61
N LEU A 60 -6.37 -2.86 -0.79
CA LEU A 60 -5.10 -2.25 -0.40
C LEU A 60 -3.98 -3.09 -0.98
N PHE A 61 -3.19 -2.52 -1.89
CA PHE A 61 -1.93 -3.10 -2.33
C PHE A 61 -0.83 -2.51 -1.45
N ILE A 62 -0.18 -3.32 -0.62
CA ILE A 62 0.78 -2.86 0.38
C ILE A 62 2.15 -3.45 0.07
N SER A 63 3.12 -2.61 -0.30
CA SER A 63 4.50 -3.01 -0.54
C SER A 63 5.41 -2.63 0.62
N PHE A 64 6.27 -3.56 1.04
CA PHE A 64 7.19 -3.41 2.17
C PHE A 64 8.64 -3.44 1.69
N GLN A 65 9.41 -2.41 2.03
CA GLN A 65 10.79 -2.22 1.60
C GLN A 65 11.69 -1.92 2.80
N GLN A 66 12.50 -2.90 3.22
CA GLN A 66 13.40 -2.75 4.38
C GLN A 66 14.61 -1.82 4.12
N LYS A 67 14.77 -1.33 2.89
CA LYS A 67 15.84 -0.44 2.44
C LYS A 67 15.24 0.84 1.85
N THR A 68 16.12 1.78 1.48
CA THR A 68 15.73 2.94 0.69
C THR A 68 15.13 2.47 -0.63
N LEU A 69 13.91 2.91 -0.93
CA LEU A 69 13.25 2.65 -2.20
C LEU A 69 13.85 3.53 -3.29
N ASN A 70 14.44 2.90 -4.30
CA ASN A 70 14.97 3.54 -5.50
C ASN A 70 13.99 3.43 -6.67
N TRP A 71 14.32 4.06 -7.81
CA TRP A 71 13.45 4.08 -8.99
C TRP A 71 13.20 2.69 -9.58
N GLU A 72 14.23 1.86 -9.74
CA GLU A 72 14.10 0.51 -10.29
C GLU A 72 13.09 -0.32 -9.49
N LYS A 73 13.23 -0.33 -8.16
CA LYS A 73 12.31 -1.09 -7.32
C LYS A 73 10.92 -0.46 -7.25
N PHE A 74 10.82 0.86 -7.38
CA PHE A 74 9.55 1.56 -7.46
C PHE A 74 8.79 1.22 -8.76
N ASP A 75 9.49 1.16 -9.91
CA ASP A 75 8.90 0.78 -11.19
C ASP A 75 8.35 -0.66 -11.18
N GLU A 76 9.06 -1.59 -10.53
CA GLU A 76 8.53 -2.94 -10.28
C GLU A 76 7.22 -2.91 -9.48
N ILE A 77 7.17 -2.12 -8.39
CA ILE A 77 5.97 -1.99 -7.55
C ILE A 77 4.80 -1.42 -8.37
N ILE A 78 5.05 -0.38 -9.18
CA ILE A 78 4.03 0.24 -10.03
C ILE A 78 3.52 -0.74 -11.09
N THR A 79 4.41 -1.56 -11.67
CA THR A 79 4.06 -2.60 -12.63
C THR A 79 3.15 -3.65 -11.99
N ASP A 80 3.53 -4.17 -10.82
CA ASP A 80 2.74 -5.17 -10.08
C ASP A 80 1.38 -4.61 -9.65
N TYR A 81 1.36 -3.39 -9.10
CA TYR A 81 0.14 -2.68 -8.75
C TYR A 81 -0.79 -2.50 -9.96
N THR A 82 -0.24 -2.07 -11.10
CA THR A 82 -1.01 -1.85 -12.33
C THR A 82 -1.59 -3.16 -12.85
N ALA A 83 -0.84 -4.26 -12.80
CA ALA A 83 -1.32 -5.58 -13.16
C ALA A 83 -2.48 -6.01 -12.25
N PHE A 84 -2.33 -5.83 -10.93
CA PHE A 84 -3.39 -6.14 -9.97
C PHE A 84 -4.67 -5.32 -10.21
N VAL A 85 -4.55 -4.01 -10.45
CA VAL A 85 -5.73 -3.15 -10.71
C VAL A 85 -6.46 -3.58 -11.98
N LYS A 86 -5.75 -4.02 -13.01
CA LYS A 86 -6.35 -4.53 -14.25
C LYS A 86 -7.08 -5.85 -14.04
N ASP A 87 -6.50 -6.76 -13.25
CA ASP A 87 -7.08 -8.07 -12.97
C ASP A 87 -8.23 -8.00 -11.94
N LYS A 88 -7.93 -7.61 -10.70
CA LYS A 88 -8.86 -7.66 -9.56
C LYS A 88 -9.62 -6.35 -9.32
N GLY A 89 -9.02 -5.23 -9.70
CA GLY A 89 -9.63 -3.92 -9.59
C GLY A 89 -10.65 -3.61 -10.69
N GLU A 90 -10.85 -4.51 -11.66
CA GLU A 90 -11.71 -4.29 -12.84
C GLU A 90 -11.34 -2.99 -13.58
N TYR A 91 -10.03 -2.72 -13.71
CA TYR A 91 -9.49 -1.47 -14.26
C TYR A 91 -9.85 -0.20 -13.46
N ASN A 92 -10.44 -0.34 -12.28
CA ASN A 92 -10.89 0.77 -11.45
C ASN A 92 -9.85 1.12 -10.37
N TYR A 93 -8.96 2.06 -10.72
CA TYR A 93 -7.96 2.64 -9.81
C TYR A 93 -8.54 3.38 -8.59
N ARG A 94 -9.87 3.55 -8.49
CA ARG A 94 -10.53 4.07 -7.29
C ARG A 94 -10.81 2.99 -6.26
N LYS A 95 -10.95 1.73 -6.70
CA LYS A 95 -11.18 0.58 -5.82
C LYS A 95 -9.90 0.17 -5.10
N THR A 96 -8.73 0.39 -5.71
CA THR A 96 -7.44 -0.02 -5.11
C THR A 96 -6.64 1.17 -4.63
N LYS A 97 -6.09 1.10 -3.41
CA LYS A 97 -5.08 2.02 -2.91
C LYS A 97 -3.70 1.36 -2.93
N LEU A 98 -2.70 2.08 -3.45
CA LEU A 98 -1.29 1.69 -3.30
C LEU A 98 -0.72 2.30 -2.02
N ILE A 99 -0.19 1.43 -1.15
CA ILE A 99 0.51 1.79 0.07
C ILE A 99 1.94 1.27 -0.04
N ILE A 100 2.92 2.13 0.18
CA ILE A 100 4.33 1.78 0.18
C ILE A 100 4.91 2.11 1.55
N ILE A 101 5.57 1.14 2.14
CA ILE A 101 6.20 1.23 3.46
C ILE A 101 7.68 0.95 3.26
N ALA A 102 8.54 1.95 3.46
CA ALA A 102 9.97 1.84 3.18
C ALA A 102 10.83 2.41 4.31
N LYS A 103 12.08 1.95 4.43
CA LYS A 103 13.05 2.57 5.36
C LYS A 103 13.37 4.01 4.97
N ASP A 104 13.48 4.29 3.68
CA ASP A 104 13.60 5.63 3.14
C ASP A 104 13.17 5.65 1.66
N TYR A 105 13.19 6.82 1.04
CA TYR A 105 12.85 6.98 -0.37
C TYR A 105 13.91 7.82 -1.09
N SER A 106 14.25 7.44 -2.32
CA SER A 106 15.06 8.32 -3.16
C SER A 106 14.27 9.60 -3.50
N ARG A 107 15.00 10.67 -3.78
CA ARG A 107 14.40 11.96 -4.17
C ARG A 107 13.50 11.82 -5.40
N GLU A 108 13.98 11.12 -6.42
CA GLU A 108 13.26 10.88 -7.68
C GLU A 108 11.92 10.17 -7.44
N VAL A 109 11.89 9.15 -6.58
CA VAL A 109 10.64 8.44 -6.24
C VAL A 109 9.65 9.37 -5.55
N LEU A 110 10.11 10.20 -4.61
CA LEU A 110 9.25 11.17 -3.93
C LEU A 110 8.71 12.25 -4.89
N GLU A 111 9.54 12.77 -5.77
CA GLU A 111 9.14 13.74 -6.79
C GLU A 111 8.07 13.16 -7.72
N TYR A 112 8.27 11.93 -8.21
CA TYR A 112 7.27 11.24 -9.03
C TYR A 112 5.95 11.03 -8.29
N ILE A 113 6.00 10.51 -7.05
CA ILE A 113 4.79 10.24 -6.26
C ILE A 113 3.99 11.53 -6.01
N ASN A 114 4.67 12.63 -5.74
CA ASN A 114 4.01 13.93 -5.56
C ASN A 114 3.33 14.36 -6.87
N SER A 115 4.04 14.36 -8.00
CA SER A 115 3.46 14.70 -9.30
C SER A 115 2.30 13.79 -9.69
N TYR A 116 2.41 12.48 -9.43
CA TYR A 116 1.32 11.53 -9.66
C TYR A 116 0.07 11.89 -8.83
N ASN A 117 0.25 12.13 -7.53
CA ASN A 117 -0.85 12.41 -6.63
C ASN A 117 -1.52 13.77 -6.92
N GLU A 118 -0.78 14.74 -7.47
CA GLU A 118 -1.33 16.03 -7.92
C GLU A 118 -2.13 15.90 -9.23
N ILE A 119 -1.62 15.15 -10.22
CA ILE A 119 -2.22 15.05 -11.55
C ILE A 119 -3.49 14.17 -11.53
N TYR A 120 -3.46 13.07 -10.77
CA TYR A 120 -4.51 12.05 -10.84
C TYR A 120 -5.57 12.19 -9.75
N GLU A 121 -6.28 13.32 -9.74
CA GLU A 121 -7.35 13.63 -8.77
C GLU A 121 -8.45 12.54 -8.72
N LYS A 122 -8.69 11.86 -9.85
CA LYS A 122 -9.70 10.79 -9.94
C LYS A 122 -9.23 9.43 -9.40
N ARG A 123 -7.96 9.28 -9.01
CA ARG A 123 -7.37 8.03 -8.48
C ARG A 123 -7.11 8.16 -6.98
N LYS A 124 -7.02 7.04 -6.28
CA LYS A 124 -6.51 7.07 -4.90
C LYS A 124 -5.02 7.42 -4.92
N ALA A 125 -4.64 8.38 -4.08
CA ALA A 125 -3.25 8.76 -3.91
C ALA A 125 -2.40 7.56 -3.44
N ILE A 126 -1.18 7.48 -3.96
CA ILE A 126 -0.13 6.58 -3.46
C ILE A 126 0.24 7.07 -2.06
N ALA A 127 0.02 6.23 -1.06
CA ALA A 127 0.37 6.53 0.32
C ALA A 127 1.77 5.99 0.62
N VAL A 128 2.65 6.87 1.11
CA VAL A 128 4.02 6.52 1.50
C VAL A 128 4.21 6.66 3.00
N PHE A 129 4.86 5.66 3.57
CA PHE A 129 5.17 5.57 4.98
C PHE A 129 6.64 5.25 5.19
N LYS A 130 7.25 5.90 6.17
CA LYS A 130 8.63 5.63 6.58
C LYS A 130 8.64 4.67 7.78
N LEU A 131 9.47 3.63 7.71
CA LEU A 131 9.75 2.75 8.84
C LEU A 131 10.67 3.46 9.81
N ASP A 132 10.21 3.65 11.04
CA ASP A 132 11.08 4.04 12.14
C ASP A 132 11.86 2.80 12.60
N ASN A 133 13.17 2.96 12.81
CA ASN A 133 13.99 1.92 13.45
C ASN A 133 13.76 1.92 14.97
#